data_AF-A0A523EA61-F1
#
_entry.id   AF-A0A523EA61-F1
#
_cell.length_a   1.000
_cell.length_b   1.000
_cell.length_c   1.000
_cell.angle_alpha   90.00
_cell.angle_beta   90.00
_cell.angle_gamma   90.00
#
_symmetry.space_group_name_H-M   'P 1'
#
loop_
_entity.id
_entity.type
_entity.pdbx_description
1 polymer ?
#
loop_
_entity_poly.entity_id
_entity_poly.type
_entity_poly.pdbx_seq_one_letter_code
_entity_poly.pdbx_strand_id
1 'polypeptide(L)'
;MIRFVALAVLTGCSSPPSSPAELVFRGGAIYTLNAEAPWADGLAIADGRILAIGNIEAFIGEDTRVVDLDGRLLLPGFHDDRVDLAAGTAWLEEKGITPADAPTYLHRFGITSVRALDGTLPEALPLRTNDSRGDSRSGVRFASGWPATTIDPLVRIHRAVTGLDLDGRRVSREKMKVEDAVPRYAAAPLERGELADLAILSENILKIPPERIAECKVEMTVFGGRIVYQAASFDQGNPSTLK
;
A
#
# COMPACT_ATOMS: atom_id res chain seq x y z
N MET A 1 -24.97 35.12 52.48
CA MET A 1 -23.89 35.09 51.48
C MET A 1 -24.01 33.82 50.66
N ILE A 2 -24.57 33.88 49.44
CA ILE A 2 -24.54 32.75 48.50
C ILE A 2 -24.04 33.32 47.16
N ARG A 3 -22.83 32.92 46.78
CA ARG A 3 -22.13 33.34 45.56
C ARG A 3 -22.50 32.33 44.46
N PHE A 4 -23.25 32.75 43.45
CA PHE A 4 -23.42 31.98 42.22
C PHE A 4 -22.12 32.05 41.40
N VAL A 5 -21.45 30.92 41.24
CA VAL A 5 -20.35 30.77 40.27
C VAL A 5 -20.98 30.35 38.95
N ALA A 6 -21.01 31.28 37.98
CA ALA A 6 -21.40 30.98 36.62
C ALA A 6 -20.28 30.18 35.95
N LEU A 7 -20.56 28.92 35.64
CA LEU A 7 -19.68 28.04 34.88
C LEU A 7 -19.82 28.38 33.39
N ALA A 8 -18.85 29.12 32.84
CA ALA A 8 -18.78 29.40 31.42
C ALA A 8 -18.38 28.12 30.67
N VAL A 9 -19.29 27.58 29.86
CA VAL A 9 -18.99 26.50 28.91
C VAL A 9 -18.20 27.11 27.77
N LEU A 10 -16.88 26.90 27.78
CA LEU A 10 -16.00 27.24 26.66
C LEU A 10 -16.30 26.25 25.51
N THR A 11 -17.13 26.67 24.56
CA THR A 11 -17.21 26.04 23.25
C THR A 11 -15.84 26.16 22.59
N GLY A 12 -15.08 25.07 22.55
CA GLY A 12 -13.83 24.99 21.81
C GLY A 12 -14.11 25.17 20.33
N CYS A 13 -13.74 26.33 19.78
CA CYS A 13 -13.66 26.50 18.33
C CYS A 13 -12.54 25.58 17.83
N SER A 14 -12.91 24.52 17.09
CA SER A 14 -11.96 23.83 16.22
C SER A 14 -11.55 24.84 15.14
N SER A 15 -10.34 25.37 15.23
CA SER A 15 -9.74 26.14 14.13
C SER A 15 -9.81 25.29 12.86
N PRO A 16 -10.15 25.88 11.70
CA PRO A 16 -10.01 25.17 10.43
C PRO A 16 -8.55 24.74 10.26
N PRO A 17 -8.30 23.58 9.62
CA PRO A 17 -6.94 23.12 9.36
C PRO A 17 -6.13 24.19 8.64
N SER A 18 -4.86 24.33 9.01
CA SER A 18 -4.04 25.51 8.71
C SER A 18 -3.65 25.68 7.24
N SER A 19 -3.93 24.71 6.37
CA SER A 19 -3.77 24.83 4.91
C SER A 19 -4.70 23.85 4.19
N PRO A 20 -5.27 24.22 3.03
CA PRO A 20 -5.96 23.27 2.16
C PRO A 20 -5.01 22.18 1.66
N ALA A 21 -5.56 21.01 1.31
CA ALA A 21 -4.82 19.92 0.70
C ALA A 21 -4.50 20.23 -0.77
N GLU A 22 -3.39 19.70 -1.26
CA GLU A 22 -3.03 19.72 -2.68
C GLU A 22 -3.79 18.63 -3.44
N LEU A 23 -3.96 17.47 -2.82
CA LEU A 23 -4.58 16.28 -3.40
C LEU A 23 -5.50 15.61 -2.38
N VAL A 24 -6.71 15.25 -2.82
CA VAL A 24 -7.70 14.54 -2.00
C VAL A 24 -8.25 13.35 -2.78
N PHE A 25 -8.39 12.21 -2.09
CA PHE A 25 -9.07 11.02 -2.57
C PHE A 25 -10.36 10.81 -1.82
N ARG A 26 -11.46 10.49 -2.52
CA ARG A 26 -12.77 10.16 -1.92
C ARG A 26 -13.58 9.24 -2.82
N GLY A 27 -14.75 8.77 -2.38
CA GLY A 27 -15.70 8.04 -3.24
C GLY A 27 -15.34 6.57 -3.48
N GLY A 28 -14.48 5.98 -2.65
CA GLY A 28 -14.07 4.58 -2.76
C GLY A 28 -13.65 4.00 -1.40
N ALA A 29 -13.11 2.78 -1.42
CA ALA A 29 -12.62 2.13 -0.22
C ALA A 29 -11.14 2.44 -0.01
N ILE A 30 -10.77 2.99 1.13
CA ILE A 30 -9.36 3.20 1.52
C ILE A 30 -9.01 2.17 2.58
N TYR A 31 -8.12 1.23 2.25
CA TYR A 31 -7.59 0.25 3.19
C TYR A 31 -6.30 0.79 3.82
N THR A 32 -6.34 1.13 5.10
CA THR A 32 -5.28 1.88 5.78
C THR A 32 -4.14 1.01 6.30
N LEU A 33 -4.34 -0.31 6.40
CA LEU A 33 -3.50 -1.24 7.16
C LEU A 33 -3.36 -0.93 8.66
N ASN A 34 -4.16 -0.01 9.19
CA ASN A 34 -4.24 0.23 10.63
C ASN A 34 -5.24 -0.74 11.25
N ALA A 35 -4.80 -1.59 12.18
CA ALA A 35 -5.66 -2.58 12.83
C ALA A 35 -6.83 -1.97 13.63
N GLU A 36 -6.66 -0.74 14.14
CA GLU A 36 -7.69 -0.03 14.91
C GLU A 36 -8.71 0.68 14.00
N ALA A 37 -8.27 1.10 12.81
CA ALA A 37 -9.09 1.82 11.84
C ALA A 37 -8.77 1.37 10.40
N PRO A 38 -9.11 0.11 10.02
CA PRO A 38 -8.64 -0.49 8.77
C PRO A 38 -9.24 0.14 7.52
N TRP A 39 -10.37 0.85 7.65
CA TRP A 39 -11.11 1.43 6.53
C TRP A 39 -11.30 2.93 6.72
N ALA A 40 -11.21 3.65 5.61
CA ALA A 40 -11.59 5.05 5.49
C ALA A 40 -12.28 5.29 4.14
N ASP A 41 -12.88 6.46 4.00
CA ASP A 41 -13.61 6.94 2.82
C ASP A 41 -13.02 8.22 2.21
N GLY A 42 -12.07 8.86 2.90
CA GLY A 42 -11.32 10.01 2.41
C GLY A 42 -9.84 10.00 2.80
N LEU A 43 -8.97 10.59 1.98
CA LEU A 43 -7.57 10.83 2.31
C LEU A 43 -7.09 12.15 1.69
N ALA A 44 -6.44 13.01 2.48
CA ALA A 44 -5.96 14.33 2.07
C ALA A 44 -4.44 14.41 2.18
N ILE A 45 -3.79 15.07 1.23
CA ILE A 45 -2.33 15.17 1.10
C ILE A 45 -1.92 16.63 0.86
N ALA A 46 -0.85 17.07 1.51
CA ALA A 46 -0.11 18.28 1.14
C ALA A 46 1.36 18.12 1.50
N ASP A 47 2.24 18.79 0.75
CA ASP A 47 3.70 18.70 0.93
C ASP A 47 4.20 17.24 1.02
N GLY A 48 3.65 16.39 0.16
CA GLY A 48 3.99 14.97 0.09
C GLY A 48 3.48 14.09 1.24
N ARG A 49 2.75 14.65 2.21
CA ARG A 49 2.34 13.97 3.46
C ARG A 49 0.85 13.89 3.64
N ILE A 50 0.40 12.84 4.35
CA ILE A 50 -1.01 12.62 4.68
C ILE A 50 -1.44 13.65 5.74
N LEU A 51 -2.34 14.56 5.37
CA LEU A 51 -2.93 15.55 6.27
C LEU A 51 -4.08 15.00 7.11
N ALA A 52 -4.92 14.15 6.51
CA ALA A 52 -6.10 13.59 7.12
C ALA A 52 -6.53 12.28 6.44
N ILE A 53 -7.21 11.41 7.20
CA ILE A 53 -7.80 10.15 6.77
C ILE A 53 -9.24 10.12 7.32
N GLY A 54 -10.20 9.72 6.49
CA GLY A 54 -11.64 9.79 6.79
C GLY A 54 -12.22 11.16 6.48
N ASN A 55 -12.48 11.97 7.50
CA ASN A 55 -13.12 13.29 7.33
C ASN A 55 -12.16 14.32 6.70
N ILE A 56 -12.27 14.49 5.38
CA ILE A 56 -11.37 15.33 4.58
C ILE A 56 -12.00 16.62 4.03
N GLU A 57 -13.31 16.84 4.21
CA GLU A 57 -14.03 17.97 3.60
C GLU A 57 -13.47 19.33 4.04
N ALA A 58 -13.02 19.45 5.29
CA ALA A 58 -12.41 20.67 5.80
C ALA A 58 -11.06 21.03 5.16
N PHE A 59 -10.46 20.12 4.40
CA PHE A 59 -9.18 20.30 3.71
C PHE A 59 -9.34 20.60 2.22
N ILE A 60 -10.57 20.59 1.67
CA ILE A 60 -10.81 20.90 0.26
C ILE A 60 -10.92 22.41 0.09
N GLY A 61 -9.97 23.00 -0.65
CA GLY A 61 -9.96 24.40 -1.07
C GLY A 61 -10.12 24.57 -2.58
N GLU A 62 -10.04 25.82 -3.06
CA GLU A 62 -10.21 26.16 -4.48
C GLU A 62 -9.17 25.48 -5.40
N ASP A 63 -7.93 25.33 -4.92
CA ASP A 63 -6.83 24.72 -5.68
C ASP A 63 -6.65 23.22 -5.40
N THR A 64 -7.48 22.62 -4.55
CA THR A 64 -7.35 21.21 -4.20
C THR A 64 -7.73 20.33 -5.38
N ARG A 65 -6.80 19.47 -5.82
CA ARG A 65 -7.11 18.41 -6.77
C ARG A 65 -7.90 17.33 -6.07
N VAL A 66 -9.17 17.17 -6.42
CA VAL A 66 -10.02 16.07 -5.93
C VAL A 66 -9.98 14.92 -6.94
N VAL A 67 -9.65 13.72 -6.47
CA VAL A 67 -9.74 12.46 -7.21
C VAL A 67 -10.88 11.64 -6.63
N ASP A 68 -11.90 11.41 -7.45
CA ASP A 68 -12.93 10.43 -7.13
C ASP A 68 -12.39 9.03 -7.42
N LEU A 69 -12.48 8.11 -6.46
CA LEU A 69 -12.03 6.74 -6.62
C LEU A 69 -13.03 5.92 -7.45
N ASP A 70 -14.25 6.40 -7.69
CA ASP A 70 -15.28 5.67 -8.45
C ASP A 70 -15.45 4.24 -7.92
N GLY A 71 -15.58 4.10 -6.60
CA GLY A 71 -15.71 2.82 -5.90
C GLY A 71 -14.45 1.95 -5.84
N ARG A 72 -13.31 2.36 -6.41
CA ARG A 72 -12.05 1.61 -6.41
C ARG A 72 -11.41 1.51 -5.04
N LEU A 73 -10.43 0.62 -4.93
CA LEU A 73 -9.65 0.42 -3.73
C LEU A 73 -8.37 1.27 -3.77
N LEU A 74 -8.15 2.05 -2.74
CA LEU A 74 -6.88 2.70 -2.44
C LEU A 74 -6.23 1.98 -1.24
N LEU A 75 -4.92 1.74 -1.31
CA LEU A 75 -4.12 1.19 -0.22
C LEU A 75 -2.72 1.84 -0.20
N PRO A 76 -1.89 1.62 0.84
CA PRO A 76 -0.47 1.93 0.76
C PRO A 76 0.15 1.39 -0.53
N GLY A 77 1.09 2.14 -1.10
CA GLY A 77 1.83 1.73 -2.30
C GLY A 77 2.55 0.40 -2.07
N PHE A 78 2.97 -0.26 -3.14
CA PHE A 78 3.70 -1.51 -3.00
C PHE A 78 5.19 -1.27 -2.68
N HIS A 79 5.87 -2.30 -2.18
CA HIS A 79 7.31 -2.32 -2.05
C HIS A 79 7.86 -3.64 -2.57
N ASP A 80 9.12 -3.62 -2.95
CA ASP A 80 9.88 -4.84 -3.19
C ASP A 80 11.21 -4.69 -2.49
N ASP A 81 11.37 -5.48 -1.42
CA ASP A 81 12.63 -5.48 -0.69
C ASP A 81 13.66 -6.26 -1.51
N ARG A 82 14.93 -5.84 -1.46
CA ARG A 82 16.02 -6.75 -1.85
C ARG A 82 16.35 -7.57 -0.62
N VAL A 83 15.98 -8.86 -0.62
CA VAL A 83 16.42 -9.77 0.44
C VAL A 83 17.93 -9.94 0.30
N ASP A 84 18.65 -9.44 1.29
CA ASP A 84 20.00 -9.91 1.60
C ASP A 84 19.86 -11.38 2.03
N LEU A 85 20.48 -12.28 1.28
CA LEU A 85 20.45 -13.73 1.51
C LEU A 85 20.83 -14.08 2.97
N ALA A 86 21.68 -13.28 3.61
CA ALA A 86 22.05 -13.45 5.01
C ALA A 86 20.87 -13.20 5.97
N ALA A 87 20.07 -12.16 5.74
CA ALA A 87 18.90 -11.85 6.57
C ALA A 87 17.77 -12.88 6.39
N GLY A 88 17.58 -13.35 5.15
CA GLY A 88 16.62 -14.43 4.86
C GLY A 88 16.97 -15.73 5.57
N THR A 89 18.26 -16.07 5.63
CA THR A 89 18.74 -17.29 6.30
C THR A 89 18.54 -17.20 7.82
N ALA A 90 18.87 -16.06 8.45
CA ALA A 90 18.70 -15.86 9.89
C ALA A 90 17.23 -15.94 10.35
N TRP A 91 16.29 -15.45 9.56
CA TRP A 91 14.86 -15.54 9.88
C TRP A 91 14.31 -16.97 9.76
N LEU A 92 14.77 -17.75 8.78
CA LEU A 92 14.40 -19.17 8.64
C LEU A 92 14.88 -19.96 9.86
N GLU A 93 16.10 -19.68 10.33
CA GLU A 93 16.65 -20.27 11.55
C GLU A 93 15.82 -19.88 12.79
N GLU A 94 15.41 -18.62 12.93
CA GLU A 94 14.54 -18.15 14.02
C GLU A 94 13.20 -18.91 14.07
N LYS A 95 12.62 -19.22 12.90
CA LYS A 95 11.35 -19.96 12.79
C LYS A 95 11.50 -21.48 12.79
N GLY A 96 12.73 -21.99 12.94
CA GLY A 96 13.00 -23.42 12.92
C GLY A 96 12.73 -24.07 11.56
N ILE A 97 12.73 -23.28 10.48
CA ILE A 97 12.53 -23.78 9.12
C ILE A 97 13.88 -24.26 8.60
N THR A 98 13.97 -25.53 8.24
CA THR A 98 15.26 -26.13 7.88
C THR A 98 15.71 -25.70 6.48
N PRO A 99 17.02 -25.71 6.17
CA PRO A 99 17.53 -25.47 4.83
C PRO A 99 17.02 -26.44 3.76
N ALA A 100 16.49 -27.60 4.14
CA ALA A 100 15.85 -28.54 3.23
C ALA A 100 14.41 -28.12 2.85
N ASP A 101 13.73 -27.41 3.76
CA ASP A 101 12.41 -26.80 3.53
C ASP A 101 12.51 -25.42 2.87
N ALA A 102 13.67 -24.78 2.99
CA ALA A 102 13.96 -23.44 2.50
C ALA A 102 13.77 -23.25 0.98
N PRO A 103 14.10 -24.17 0.06
CA PRO A 103 13.85 -23.99 -1.37
C PRO A 103 12.36 -23.86 -1.70
N THR A 104 11.52 -24.64 -1.02
CA THR A 104 10.05 -24.51 -1.10
C THR A 104 9.59 -23.19 -0.52
N TYR A 105 10.22 -22.73 0.57
CA TYR A 105 9.89 -21.50 1.28
C TYR A 105 10.32 -20.23 0.51
N LEU A 106 11.52 -20.23 -0.06
CA LEU A 106 12.07 -19.13 -0.86
C LEU A 106 11.31 -18.99 -2.18
N HIS A 107 10.96 -20.10 -2.84
CA HIS A 107 10.04 -20.11 -3.98
C HIS A 107 8.63 -19.62 -3.59
N ARG A 108 8.16 -19.98 -2.39
CA ARG A 108 6.86 -19.59 -1.82
C ARG A 108 6.72 -18.08 -1.56
N PHE A 109 7.82 -17.34 -1.44
CA PHE A 109 7.80 -15.89 -1.23
C PHE A 109 8.36 -15.06 -2.39
N GLY A 110 8.72 -15.73 -3.49
CA GLY A 110 9.33 -15.08 -4.64
C GLY A 110 10.80 -14.73 -4.43
N ILE A 111 11.43 -15.15 -3.33
CA ILE A 111 12.84 -14.85 -3.06
C ILE A 111 13.69 -15.80 -3.90
N THR A 112 13.94 -15.44 -5.14
CA THR A 112 15.02 -16.05 -5.93
C THR A 112 16.27 -15.23 -5.68
N SER A 113 17.31 -15.84 -5.11
CA SER A 113 18.63 -15.22 -5.00
C SER A 113 19.14 -14.93 -6.41
N VAL A 114 19.25 -13.65 -6.79
CA VAL A 114 19.94 -13.29 -8.04
C VAL A 114 20.88 -12.11 -7.80
N ARG A 115 22.16 -12.46 -7.95
CA ARG A 115 23.29 -11.56 -8.15
C ARG A 115 22.92 -10.51 -9.21
N ALA A 116 23.13 -9.24 -8.86
CA ALA A 116 22.78 -8.04 -9.61
C ALA A 116 22.67 -8.22 -11.14
N LEU A 117 21.49 -7.94 -11.68
CA LEU A 117 21.30 -7.57 -13.08
C LEU A 117 20.56 -6.23 -13.13
N ASP A 118 21.28 -5.28 -13.67
CA ASP A 118 20.93 -3.99 -14.25
C ASP A 118 19.67 -4.07 -15.12
N GLY A 119 18.52 -3.77 -14.52
CA GLY A 119 17.22 -3.66 -15.21
C GLY A 119 16.44 -2.43 -14.75
N THR A 120 15.87 -1.70 -15.71
CA THR A 120 14.96 -0.58 -15.47
C THR A 120 13.61 -1.06 -14.94
N LEU A 121 13.11 -0.47 -13.84
CA LEU A 121 11.81 -0.80 -13.25
C LEU A 121 10.65 -0.24 -14.11
N PRO A 122 9.50 -0.93 -14.19
CA PRO A 122 8.31 -0.37 -14.84
C PRO A 122 7.76 0.82 -14.05
N GLU A 123 7.54 1.96 -14.71
CA GLU A 123 7.01 3.20 -14.09
C GLU A 123 5.62 3.01 -13.43
N ALA A 124 4.86 2.00 -13.85
CA ALA A 124 3.53 1.70 -13.33
C ALA A 124 3.51 1.16 -11.88
N LEU A 125 4.67 0.72 -11.34
CA LEU A 125 4.76 0.15 -10.00
C LEU A 125 5.45 1.14 -9.05
N PRO A 126 4.76 1.68 -8.01
CA PRO A 126 5.46 2.38 -6.93
C PRO A 126 6.29 1.34 -6.20
N LEU A 127 7.59 1.33 -6.40
CA LEU A 127 8.48 0.40 -5.71
C LEU A 127 9.52 1.18 -4.94
N ARG A 128 9.42 1.13 -3.61
CA ARG A 128 10.52 1.53 -2.74
C ARG A 128 11.43 0.33 -2.54
N THR A 129 12.67 0.41 -3.00
CA THR A 129 13.71 -0.56 -2.61
C THR A 129 14.17 -0.19 -1.21
N ASN A 130 13.75 -0.93 -0.20
CA ASN A 130 14.28 -0.71 1.15
C ASN A 130 15.69 -1.30 1.21
N ASP A 131 16.68 -0.52 1.64
CA ASP A 131 17.89 -1.12 2.17
C ASP A 131 17.51 -1.77 3.51
N SER A 132 18.06 -2.95 3.79
CA SER A 132 17.68 -3.77 4.93
C SER A 132 18.12 -3.19 6.29
N ARG A 133 18.44 -1.88 6.37
CA ARG A 133 19.18 -1.31 7.50
C ARG A 133 18.39 -0.56 8.55
N GLY A 134 17.06 -0.44 8.49
CA GLY A 134 16.46 0.43 9.52
C GLY A 134 14.96 0.52 9.74
N ASP A 135 14.11 -0.44 9.35
CA ASP A 135 12.71 -0.39 9.77
C ASP A 135 12.25 -1.69 10.42
N SER A 136 12.40 -1.75 11.74
CA SER A 136 11.98 -2.85 12.60
C SER A 136 10.49 -2.78 13.00
N ARG A 137 9.69 -1.87 12.43
CA ARG A 137 8.28 -1.70 12.82
C ARG A 137 7.26 -2.48 12.00
N SER A 138 7.65 -3.04 10.86
CA SER A 138 6.80 -3.92 10.06
C SER A 138 7.36 -5.34 10.09
N GLY A 139 6.52 -6.36 10.17
CA GLY A 139 6.93 -7.77 10.13
C GLY A 139 7.66 -8.19 8.83
N VAL A 140 7.65 -9.48 8.54
CA VAL A 140 8.34 -10.06 7.37
C VAL A 140 7.85 -9.45 6.05
N ARG A 141 8.76 -8.81 5.32
CA ARG A 141 8.56 -8.26 3.97
C ARG A 141 9.13 -9.20 2.91
N PHE A 142 8.61 -9.15 1.68
CA PHE A 142 9.00 -10.09 0.63
C PHE A 142 9.71 -9.46 -0.56
N ALA A 143 10.83 -10.07 -0.96
CA ALA A 143 11.54 -9.79 -2.21
C ALA A 143 11.01 -10.62 -3.39
N SER A 144 10.95 -10.03 -4.57
CA SER A 144 10.50 -10.65 -5.81
C SER A 144 11.56 -11.52 -6.48
N GLY A 145 12.85 -11.35 -6.14
CA GLY A 145 13.93 -12.01 -6.87
C GLY A 145 13.95 -11.65 -8.37
N TRP A 146 13.38 -10.49 -8.74
CA TRP A 146 13.39 -9.97 -10.10
C TRP A 146 14.84 -9.87 -10.64
N PRO A 147 15.11 -10.28 -11.89
CA PRO A 147 14.15 -10.65 -12.93
C PRO A 147 13.79 -12.14 -13.01
N ALA A 148 14.26 -12.99 -12.09
CA ALA A 148 13.99 -14.43 -12.16
C ALA A 148 12.53 -14.80 -11.86
N THR A 149 11.79 -13.94 -11.14
CA THR A 149 10.34 -14.06 -10.96
C THR A 149 9.64 -12.74 -11.19
N THR A 150 8.30 -12.72 -11.26
CA THR A 150 7.54 -11.50 -11.51
C THR A 150 7.64 -10.51 -10.36
N ILE A 151 7.84 -9.22 -10.69
CA ILE A 151 7.82 -8.12 -9.73
C ILE A 151 6.39 -7.65 -9.40
N ASP A 152 5.39 -8.12 -10.16
CA ASP A 152 4.00 -7.73 -9.98
C ASP A 152 3.45 -8.19 -8.61
N PRO A 153 3.11 -7.25 -7.71
CA PRO A 153 2.62 -7.57 -6.38
C PRO A 153 1.26 -8.28 -6.40
N LEU A 154 0.41 -8.03 -7.40
CA LEU A 154 -0.93 -8.63 -7.49
C LEU A 154 -0.83 -10.12 -7.86
N VAL A 155 0.06 -10.47 -8.77
CA VAL A 155 0.39 -11.88 -9.07
C VAL A 155 0.96 -12.58 -7.84
N ARG A 156 1.78 -11.89 -7.04
CA ARG A 156 2.38 -12.45 -5.82
C ARG A 156 1.35 -12.64 -4.72
N ILE A 157 0.47 -11.66 -4.50
CA ILE A 157 -0.67 -11.78 -3.58
C ILE A 157 -1.56 -12.94 -4.02
N HIS A 158 -1.95 -12.99 -5.30
CA HIS A 158 -2.73 -14.10 -5.87
C HIS A 158 -2.10 -15.45 -5.55
N ARG A 159 -0.80 -15.63 -5.80
CA ARG A 159 -0.08 -16.87 -5.48
C ARG A 159 -0.12 -17.20 -3.99
N ALA A 160 0.08 -16.22 -3.12
CA ALA A 160 0.09 -16.42 -1.67
C ALA A 160 -1.30 -16.84 -1.12
N VAL A 161 -2.38 -16.29 -1.67
CA VAL A 161 -3.74 -16.54 -1.17
C VAL A 161 -4.41 -17.74 -1.85
N THR A 162 -4.09 -18.02 -3.11
CA THR A 162 -4.67 -19.15 -3.84
C THR A 162 -3.81 -20.40 -3.75
N GLY A 163 -2.49 -20.25 -3.64
CA GLY A 163 -1.51 -21.32 -3.83
C GLY A 163 -1.37 -21.78 -5.29
N LEU A 164 -1.82 -20.98 -6.26
CA LEU A 164 -1.82 -21.27 -7.69
C LEU A 164 -0.89 -20.34 -8.45
N ASP A 165 -0.29 -20.82 -9.54
CA ASP A 165 0.28 -19.96 -10.57
C ASP A 165 -0.79 -19.44 -11.54
N LEU A 166 -0.39 -18.59 -12.50
CA LEU A 166 -1.31 -17.97 -13.47
C LEU A 166 -1.91 -18.99 -14.47
N ASP A 167 -1.31 -20.18 -14.60
CA ASP A 167 -1.84 -21.27 -15.42
C ASP A 167 -2.78 -22.18 -14.60
N GLY A 168 -3.05 -21.83 -13.34
CA GLY A 168 -3.90 -22.60 -12.43
C GLY A 168 -3.22 -23.83 -11.83
N ARG A 169 -1.90 -24.01 -12.01
CA ARG A 169 -1.18 -25.13 -11.40
C ARG A 169 -0.94 -24.85 -9.93
N ARG A 170 -1.11 -25.90 -9.12
CA ARG A 170 -0.89 -25.87 -7.67
C ARG A 170 0.60 -25.76 -7.38
N VAL A 171 1.03 -24.60 -6.88
CA VAL A 171 2.42 -24.34 -6.45
C VAL A 171 2.59 -24.35 -4.92
N SER A 172 1.50 -24.14 -4.17
CA SER A 172 1.48 -24.24 -2.72
C SER A 172 0.15 -24.82 -2.21
N ARG A 173 0.22 -25.68 -1.20
CA ARG A 173 -0.96 -26.16 -0.46
C ARG A 173 -1.34 -25.22 0.68
N GLU A 174 -0.37 -24.48 1.21
CA GLU A 174 -0.61 -23.47 2.23
C GLU A 174 -1.09 -22.17 1.58
N LYS A 175 -2.14 -21.60 2.18
CA LYS A 175 -2.80 -20.37 1.76
C LYS A 175 -2.87 -19.42 2.94
N MET A 176 -2.90 -18.14 2.66
CA MET A 176 -3.21 -17.11 3.65
C MET A 176 -4.40 -16.28 3.21
N LYS A 177 -4.98 -15.51 4.14
CA LYS A 177 -6.03 -14.57 3.80
C LYS A 177 -5.44 -13.37 3.05
N VAL A 178 -6.26 -12.67 2.28
CA VAL A 178 -5.82 -11.49 1.52
C VAL A 178 -5.32 -10.41 2.49
N GLU A 179 -6.02 -10.23 3.60
CA GLU A 179 -5.67 -9.33 4.70
C GLU A 179 -4.29 -9.62 5.29
N ASP A 180 -3.85 -10.88 5.32
CA ASP A 180 -2.54 -11.29 5.82
C ASP A 180 -1.44 -11.18 4.75
N ALA A 181 -1.83 -11.20 3.46
CA ALA A 181 -0.93 -11.12 2.33
C ALA A 181 -0.56 -9.66 2.01
N VAL A 182 -1.54 -8.75 1.97
CA VAL A 182 -1.34 -7.35 1.56
C VAL A 182 -0.21 -6.65 2.35
N PRO A 183 -0.14 -6.72 3.70
CA PRO A 183 0.91 -6.05 4.47
C PRO A 183 2.34 -6.51 4.14
N ARG A 184 2.50 -7.67 3.48
CA ARG A 184 3.82 -8.23 3.14
C ARG A 184 4.40 -7.66 1.83
N TYR A 185 3.55 -7.01 1.04
CA TYR A 185 3.91 -6.39 -0.24
C TYR A 185 3.60 -4.88 -0.26
N ALA A 186 2.81 -4.38 0.69
CA ALA A 186 2.43 -2.98 0.79
C ALA A 186 3.40 -2.20 1.71
N ALA A 187 3.55 -0.91 1.47
CA ALA A 187 4.30 0.02 2.30
C ALA A 187 3.68 0.13 3.71
N ALA A 188 4.27 0.99 4.54
CA ALA A 188 3.78 1.22 5.89
C ALA A 188 2.29 1.62 5.93
N PRO A 189 1.56 1.31 7.01
CA PRO A 189 0.19 1.76 7.21
C PRO A 189 0.01 3.26 7.00
N LEU A 190 -1.19 3.65 6.55
CA LEU A 190 -1.54 5.06 6.33
C LEU A 190 -1.73 5.75 7.67
N GLU A 191 -0.85 6.69 7.98
CA GLU A 191 -0.88 7.49 9.19
C GLU A 191 -0.71 8.97 8.87
N ARG A 192 -1.34 9.82 9.69
CA ARG A 192 -1.23 11.27 9.53
C ARG A 192 0.22 11.72 9.74
N GLY A 193 0.73 12.55 8.83
CA GLY A 193 2.08 13.07 8.84
C GLY A 193 3.09 12.21 8.07
N GLU A 194 2.76 10.96 7.73
CA GLU A 194 3.61 10.09 6.92
C GLU A 194 3.57 10.46 5.44
N LEU A 195 4.58 10.00 4.69
CA LEU A 195 4.63 10.19 3.24
C LEU A 195 3.47 9.46 2.56
N ALA A 196 2.86 10.12 1.58
CA ALA A 196 1.77 9.54 0.81
C ALA A 196 2.29 8.73 -0.37
N ASP A 197 2.65 7.47 -0.11
CA ASP A 197 2.93 6.45 -1.11
C ASP A 197 1.70 5.54 -1.24
N LEU A 198 0.96 5.62 -2.35
CA LEU A 198 -0.37 5.02 -2.50
C LEU A 198 -0.50 4.27 -3.83
N ALA A 199 -1.29 3.20 -3.81
CA ALA A 199 -1.73 2.49 -5.01
C ALA A 199 -3.27 2.45 -5.07
N ILE A 200 -3.82 2.78 -6.22
CA ILE A 200 -5.26 2.66 -6.51
C ILE A 200 -5.43 1.49 -7.46
N LEU A 201 -6.26 0.52 -7.07
CA LEU A 201 -6.54 -0.70 -7.83
C LEU A 201 -7.93 -0.64 -8.48
N SER A 202 -8.05 -1.22 -9.67
CA SER A 202 -9.30 -1.31 -10.43
C SER A 202 -10.44 -2.00 -9.68
N GLU A 203 -10.12 -2.92 -8.78
CA GLU A 203 -11.08 -3.64 -7.95
C GLU A 203 -10.59 -3.76 -6.50
N ASN A 204 -11.55 -3.94 -5.58
CA ASN A 204 -11.24 -4.22 -4.19
C ASN A 204 -10.81 -5.69 -4.02
N ILE A 205 -9.50 -5.92 -3.98
CA ILE A 205 -8.90 -7.27 -3.85
C ILE A 205 -9.31 -8.02 -2.57
N LEU A 206 -9.84 -7.32 -1.56
CA LEU A 206 -10.36 -7.90 -0.32
C LEU A 206 -11.83 -8.38 -0.45
N LYS A 207 -12.50 -8.07 -1.56
CA LYS A 207 -13.91 -8.40 -1.81
C LYS A 207 -14.16 -9.29 -3.03
N ILE A 208 -13.17 -9.44 -3.91
CA ILE A 208 -13.29 -10.30 -5.10
C ILE A 208 -12.81 -11.74 -4.82
N PRO A 209 -13.16 -12.72 -5.67
CA PRO A 209 -12.56 -14.04 -5.63
C PRO A 209 -11.02 -13.96 -5.73
N PRO A 210 -10.26 -14.66 -4.87
CA PRO A 210 -8.79 -14.62 -4.87
C PRO A 210 -8.12 -14.94 -6.22
N GLU A 211 -8.77 -15.75 -7.05
CA GLU A 211 -8.32 -16.13 -8.38
C GLU A 211 -8.24 -14.92 -9.32
N ARG A 212 -9.07 -13.90 -9.12
CA ARG A 212 -9.13 -12.69 -9.95
C ARG A 212 -8.13 -11.61 -9.55
N ILE A 213 -7.44 -11.74 -8.41
CA ILE A 213 -6.53 -10.70 -7.90
C ILE A 213 -5.43 -10.37 -8.92
N ALA A 214 -4.90 -11.37 -9.62
CA ALA A 214 -3.85 -11.16 -10.63
C ALA A 214 -4.34 -10.42 -11.90
N GLU A 215 -5.65 -10.30 -12.09
CA GLU A 215 -6.26 -9.58 -13.21
C GLU A 215 -6.50 -8.10 -12.89
N CYS A 216 -6.47 -7.74 -11.60
CA CYS A 216 -6.60 -6.36 -11.16
C CYS A 216 -5.49 -5.49 -11.74
N LYS A 217 -5.82 -4.23 -12.02
CA LYS A 217 -4.88 -3.26 -12.58
C LYS A 217 -4.59 -2.17 -11.55
N VAL A 218 -3.37 -1.66 -11.58
CA VAL A 218 -3.06 -0.37 -10.93
C VAL A 218 -3.61 0.72 -11.83
N GLU A 219 -4.56 1.50 -11.32
CA GLU A 219 -5.21 2.61 -12.04
C GLU A 219 -4.50 3.94 -11.76
N MET A 220 -3.89 4.08 -10.58
CA MET A 220 -3.10 5.25 -10.23
C MET A 220 -2.04 4.92 -9.19
N THR A 221 -0.91 5.60 -9.29
CA THR A 221 0.20 5.51 -8.35
C THR A 221 0.55 6.90 -7.84
N VAL A 222 0.60 7.03 -6.52
CA VAL A 222 1.10 8.23 -5.83
C VAL A 222 2.40 7.89 -5.14
N PHE A 223 3.43 8.69 -5.35
CA PHE A 223 4.73 8.54 -4.69
C PHE A 223 5.17 9.89 -4.12
N GLY A 224 5.43 9.94 -2.81
CA GLY A 224 5.73 11.17 -2.08
C GLY A 224 4.64 12.24 -2.28
N GLY A 225 3.37 11.83 -2.31
CA GLY A 225 2.21 12.68 -2.55
C GLY A 225 2.03 13.21 -3.98
N ARG A 226 2.84 12.76 -4.95
CA ARG A 226 2.71 13.12 -6.36
C ARG A 226 2.16 11.96 -7.17
N ILE A 227 1.23 12.22 -8.07
CA ILE A 227 0.76 11.23 -9.04
C ILE A 227 1.87 11.00 -10.07
N VAL A 228 2.47 9.81 -10.05
CA VAL A 228 3.58 9.41 -10.95
C VAL A 228 3.12 8.46 -12.04
N TYR A 229 1.93 7.87 -11.90
CA TYR A 229 1.29 7.08 -12.93
C TYR A 229 -0.23 7.17 -12.79
N GLN A 230 -0.92 7.21 -13.93
CA GLN A 230 -2.37 7.19 -14.02
C GLN A 230 -2.76 6.46 -15.30
N ALA A 231 -3.60 5.45 -15.19
CA ALA A 231 -4.12 4.71 -16.33
C ALA A 231 -5.10 5.58 -17.12
N ALA A 232 -5.10 5.48 -18.45
CA ALA A 232 -6.02 6.22 -19.30
C ALA A 232 -7.50 5.87 -19.03
N SER A 233 -7.79 4.63 -18.59
CA SER A 233 -9.12 4.19 -18.15
C SER A 233 -9.60 4.90 -16.88
N PHE A 234 -8.69 5.50 -16.13
CA PHE A 234 -8.94 6.22 -14.89
C PHE A 234 -8.48 7.68 -15.02
N ASP A 235 -8.58 8.24 -16.23
CA ASP A 235 -8.41 9.67 -16.47
C ASP A 235 -9.76 10.38 -16.33
N GLN A 236 -9.90 11.17 -15.26
CA GLN A 236 -11.09 11.97 -14.98
C GLN A 236 -11.04 13.36 -15.63
N GLY A 237 -10.26 13.52 -16.71
CA GLY A 237 -10.18 14.78 -17.47
C GLY A 237 -9.31 15.84 -16.81
N ASN A 238 -8.35 15.42 -15.97
CA ASN A 238 -7.40 16.33 -15.32
C ASN A 238 -6.06 16.24 -16.06
N PRO A 239 -5.51 17.33 -16.64
CA PRO A 239 -4.30 17.26 -17.44
C PRO A 239 -3.19 16.51 -16.70
N SER A 240 -2.77 15.40 -17.28
CA SER A 240 -1.68 14.57 -16.78
C SER A 240 -0.43 15.44 -16.59
N THR A 241 -0.05 15.70 -15.34
CA THR A 241 1.20 16.41 -14.99
C THR A 241 2.45 15.55 -15.18
N LEU A 242 2.34 14.41 -15.87
CA LEU A 242 3.45 13.54 -16.25
C LEU A 242 4.34 14.31 -17.24
N LYS A 243 5.44 14.88 -16.73
CA LYS A 243 6.52 15.50 -17.49
C LYS A 243 7.75 14.61 -17.46
#